data_AF-A0A0W0GGE0-F1
#
_entry.id   AF-A0A0W0GGE0-F1
#
_cell.length_a   1.000
_cell.length_b   1.000
_cell.length_c   1.000
_cell.angle_alpha   90.00
_cell.angle_beta   90.00
_cell.angle_gamma   90.00
#
_symmetry.space_group_name_H-M   'P 1'
#
loop_
_entity.id
_entity.type
_entity.pdbx_description
1 polymer ?
#
loop_
_entity_poly.entity_id
_entity_poly.type
_entity_poly.pdbx_seq_one_letter_code
_entity_poly.pdbx_strand_id
1 'polypeptide(L)' 'MISARNQFEGKIKSLKLGAVMAEVIIDVNGMEIVSLISRTSAASMDL' A
#
# COMPACT_ATOMS: atom_id res chain seq x y z
N MET A 1 -11.55 -14.10 3.46
CA MET A 1 -11.59 -13.77 2.02
C MET A 1 -12.08 -12.34 1.89
N ILE A 2 -11.29 -11.45 1.28
CA ILE A 2 -11.68 -10.04 1.08
C ILE A 2 -12.67 -9.97 -0.10
N SER A 3 -13.74 -9.18 0.04
CA SER A 3 -14.83 -9.06 -0.95
C SER A 3 -14.48 -8.23 -2.18
N ALA A 4 -13.30 -7.59 -2.20
CA ALA A 4 -12.85 -6.78 -3.32
C ALA A 4 -12.48 -7.68 -4.52
N ARG A 5 -13.03 -7.36 -5.69
CA ARG A 5 -12.69 -8.04 -6.96
C ARG A 5 -11.29 -7.68 -7.47
N ASN A 6 -10.71 -6.58 -7.00
CA ASN A 6 -9.49 -5.98 -7.53
C ASN A 6 -8.29 -6.31 -6.64
N GLN A 7 -8.02 -7.59 -6.47
CA GLN A 7 -6.87 -8.08 -5.69
C GLN A 7 -5.69 -8.26 -6.63
N PHE A 8 -4.72 -7.36 -6.53
CA PHE A 8 -3.52 -7.39 -7.33
C PHE A 8 -2.34 -7.78 -6.45
N GLU A 9 -1.56 -8.77 -6.89
CA GLU A 9 -0.28 -9.09 -6.27
C GLU A 9 0.77 -8.09 -6.78
N GLY A 10 1.57 -7.55 -5.87
CA GLY A 10 2.56 -6.55 -6.20
C GLY A 10 3.61 -6.40 -5.11
N LYS A 11 4.72 -5.74 -5.45
CA LYS A 11 5.84 -5.48 -4.55
C LYS A 11 5.87 -4.00 -4.16
N ILE A 12 6.03 -3.71 -2.88
CA ILE A 12 6.24 -2.34 -2.42
C ILE A 12 7.55 -1.81 -3.00
N LYS A 13 7.46 -0.71 -3.76
CA LYS A 13 8.59 0.04 -4.31
C LYS A 13 9.08 1.13 -3.36
N SER A 14 8.15 1.85 -2.75
CA SER A 14 8.47 2.88 -1.77
C SER A 14 7.35 3.05 -0.75
N LEU A 15 7.73 3.58 0.40
CA LEU A 15 6.85 3.92 1.49
C LEU A 15 7.23 5.30 2.02
N LYS A 16 6.23 6.16 2.21
CA LYS A 16 6.38 7.45 2.87
C LYS A 16 5.37 7.58 4.00
N LEU A 17 5.87 7.52 5.23
CA LEU A 17 5.07 7.74 6.43
C LEU A 17 4.81 9.24 6.63
N GLY A 18 3.54 9.65 6.56
CA GLY A 18 3.09 10.95 7.01
C GLY A 18 2.63 10.92 8.47
N ALA A 19 2.07 12.04 8.96
CA ALA A 19 1.55 12.13 10.32
C ALA A 19 0.25 11.33 10.51
N VAL A 20 -0.62 11.32 9.49
CA VAL A 20 -1.95 10.67 9.54
C VAL A 20 -2.08 9.55 8.51
N MET A 21 -1.58 9.78 7.30
CA MET A 21 -1.61 8.82 6.19
C MET A 21 -0.20 8.33 5.87
N ALA A 22 -0.10 7.15 5.27
CA ALA A 22 1.09 6.60 4.64
C ALA A 22 0.82 6.44 3.15
N GLU A 23 1.78 6.88 2.34
CA GLU A 23 1.80 6.67 0.90
C GLU A 23 2.65 5.44 0.59
N VAL A 24 2.05 4.48 -0.11
CA VAL A 24 2.69 3.23 -0.52
C VAL A 24 2.66 3.16 -2.04
N ILE A 25 3.82 3.08 -2.67
CA ILE A 25 3.93 2.84 -4.11
C ILE A 25 4.19 1.35 -4.30
N ILE A 26 3.35 0.70 -5.11
CA ILE A 26 3.38 -0.74 -5.36
C ILE A 26 3.59 -0.95 -6.85
N ASP A 27 4.57 -1.78 -7.20
CA ASP A 27 4.70 -2.32 -8.55
C ASP A 27 3.79 -3.53 -8.70
N VAL A 28 2.86 -3.43 -9.66
CA VAL A 28 1.95 -4.50 -10.04
C VAL A 28 2.23 -4.81 -11.51
N ASN A 29 3.08 -5.81 -11.76
CA ASN A 29 3.46 -6.25 -13.10
C ASN A 29 3.97 -5.11 -14.01
N GLY A 30 4.85 -4.26 -13.48
CA GLY A 30 5.43 -3.12 -14.21
C GLY A 30 4.53 -1.88 -14.30
N MET A 31 3.32 -1.93 -13.73
CA MET A 31 2.50 -0.73 -13.49
C MET A 31 2.68 -0.25 -12.06
N GLU A 32 2.74 1.07 -11.88
CA GLU A 32 2.82 1.66 -10.54
C GLU A 32 1.42 2.02 -10.04
N ILE A 33 1.10 1.51 -8.85
CA ILE A 33 -0.13 1.83 -8.12
C ILE A 33 0.27 2.61 -6.86
N VAL A 34 -0.32 3.78 -6.68
CA VAL A 34 -0.19 4.58 -5.46
C VAL A 34 -1.37 4.29 -4.55
N SER A 35 -1.07 3.92 -3.31
CA SER A 35 -2.06 3.66 -2.26
C SER A 35 -1.85 4.59 -1.09
N LEU A 36 -2.94 5.14 -0.56
CA LEU A 36 -2.95 5.93 0.66
C LEU A 36 -3.70 5.14 1.74
N ILE A 37 -2.97 4.69 2.75
CA ILE A 37 -3.53 4.00 3.91
C ILE A 37 -3.32 4.83 5.17
N SER A 38 -4.03 4.53 6.25
CA SER A 38 -3.78 5.21 7.51
C SER A 38 -2.37 4.85 8.03
N ARG A 39 -1.71 5.79 8.72
CA ARG A 39 -0.41 5.56 9.36
C ARG A 39 -0.49 4.39 10.35
N THR A 40 -1.60 4.27 11.07
CA THR A 40 -1.82 3.18 12.02
C THR A 40 -1.88 1.82 11.31
N SER A 41 -2.51 1.76 10.13
CA SER A 41 -2.54 0.55 9.30
C SER A 41 -1.13 0.17 8.83
N ALA A 42 -0.34 1.12 8.33
CA ALA A 42 1.04 0.87 7.93
C ALA A 42 1.87 0.32 9.10
N ALA A 43 1.80 0.97 10.27
CA ALA A 43 2.48 0.51 11.48
C ALA A 43 2.02 -0.89 11.92
N SER A 44 0.73 -1.23 11.80
CA SER A 44 0.22 -2.57 12.14
C SER A 44 0.68 -3.68 11.20
N MET A 45 1.17 -3.30 10.01
CA MET A 45 1.70 -4.20 8.99
C MET A 45 3.24 -4.22 9.01
N ASP A 46 3.86 -3.58 10.02
CA ASP A 46 5.31 -3.39 10.15
C ASP A 46 5.94 -2.76 8.90
N LEU A 47 5.21 -1.84 8.26
CA LEU A 47 5.65 -1.05 7.11
C LEU A 47 6.26 0.29 7.56
#